data_AF-A0A839HHF0-F1
#
_entry.id   AF-A0A839HHF0-F1
#
_cell.length_a   1.000
_cell.length_b   1.000
_cell.length_c   1.000
_cell.angle_alpha   90.00
_cell.angle_beta   90.00
_cell.angle_gamma   90.00
#
_symmetry.space_group_name_H-M   'P 1'
#
loop_
_entity.id
_entity.type
_entity.pdbx_description
1 polymer ?
#
loop_
_entity_poly.entity_id
_entity_poly.type
_entity_poly.pdbx_seq_one_letter_code
_entity_poly.pdbx_strand_id
1 'polypeptide(L)'
;MANLGNSDNLEPLASKFSAARVILSNWLRIAGQYIAHYAVIIARNTWIVLTRLPIAVFSFIKALASADYADLLRTLYADNISTINALPSVTSAALQPSSLQQSQPDSALLLLGLLQKEGRFVDFLQEDITNYADQDIGAAARVVHQGCQRVLRQHLEIQPVFDQPEGSPITLERGFDPAVVRPTGQVVGDPPFHGALVHRGWRATAVHLPQVAVSRDLHVLAAAEVEL
;
A
#
# COMPACT_ATOMS: atom_id res chain seq x y z
N MET A 1 -26.32 -31.28 82.43
CA MET A 1 -26.10 -31.27 80.97
C MET A 1 -25.08 -30.17 80.69
N ALA A 2 -23.94 -30.57 80.14
CA ALA A 2 -22.76 -29.75 79.91
C ALA A 2 -22.85 -29.01 78.57
N ASN A 3 -22.26 -27.82 78.50
CA ASN A 3 -21.48 -27.33 77.35
C ASN A 3 -20.69 -26.10 77.84
N LEU A 4 -19.44 -26.21 78.32
CA LEU A 4 -18.18 -26.33 77.57
C LEU A 4 -18.07 -25.37 76.37
N GLY A 5 -17.10 -24.45 76.48
CA GLY A 5 -16.40 -23.89 75.33
C GLY A 5 -16.82 -22.49 74.91
N ASN A 6 -16.42 -21.46 75.65
CA ASN A 6 -16.15 -20.15 75.04
C ASN A 6 -14.63 -20.00 74.92
N SER A 7 -14.08 -20.56 73.84
CA SER A 7 -12.66 -20.52 73.49
C SER A 7 -12.47 -19.84 72.13
N ASP A 8 -13.16 -18.74 71.87
CA ASP A 8 -13.12 -18.04 70.58
C ASP A 8 -12.52 -16.63 70.72
N ASN A 9 -11.30 -16.50 71.25
CA ASN A 9 -10.62 -15.20 71.24
C ASN A 9 -9.09 -15.26 71.29
N LEU A 10 -8.46 -16.14 70.50
CA LEU A 10 -7.04 -16.01 70.17
C LEU A 10 -6.84 -16.30 68.68
N GLU A 11 -7.33 -15.38 67.83
CA GLU A 11 -6.79 -15.19 66.48
C GLU A 11 -5.25 -15.18 66.57
N PRO A 12 -4.53 -16.09 65.89
CA PRO A 12 -3.12 -16.30 66.15
C PRO A 12 -2.33 -15.09 65.67
N LEU A 13 -1.55 -14.46 66.56
CA LEU A 13 -0.65 -13.33 66.23
C LEU A 13 0.17 -13.55 64.94
N ALA A 14 0.48 -14.80 64.60
CA ALA A 14 1.12 -15.21 63.37
C ALA A 14 0.38 -14.78 62.07
N SER A 15 -0.97 -14.75 62.07
CA SER A 15 -1.77 -14.33 60.91
C SER A 15 -1.59 -12.84 60.61
N LYS A 16 -1.55 -12.00 61.66
CA LYS A 16 -1.34 -10.55 61.56
C LYS A 16 0.06 -10.19 61.07
N PHE A 17 1.10 -10.90 61.51
CA PHE A 17 2.47 -10.70 61.01
C PHE A 17 2.66 -11.13 59.55
N SER A 18 1.96 -12.18 59.11
CA SER A 18 1.94 -12.62 57.71
C SER A 18 1.30 -11.56 56.80
N ALA A 19 0.11 -11.07 57.18
CA ALA A 19 -0.59 -10.01 56.43
C ALA A 19 0.23 -8.72 56.34
N ALA A 20 0.86 -8.29 57.45
CA ALA A 20 1.71 -7.10 57.48
C ALA A 20 2.95 -7.24 56.57
N ARG A 21 3.59 -8.42 56.52
CA ARG A 21 4.72 -8.69 55.61
C ARG A 21 4.31 -8.66 54.14
N VAL A 22 3.12 -9.18 53.81
CA VAL A 22 2.59 -9.17 52.43
C VAL A 22 2.24 -7.76 51.99
N ILE A 23 1.63 -6.97 52.87
CA ILE A 23 1.31 -5.56 52.58
C ILE A 23 2.60 -4.76 52.38
N LEU A 24 3.58 -4.92 53.27
CA LEU A 24 4.87 -4.22 53.17
C LEU A 24 5.64 -4.60 51.91
N SER A 25 5.67 -5.89 51.55
CA SER A 25 6.36 -6.35 50.32
C SER A 25 5.66 -5.86 49.05
N ASN A 26 4.32 -5.78 49.06
CA ASN A 26 3.57 -5.23 47.93
C ASN A 26 3.79 -3.71 47.79
N TRP A 27 3.83 -2.96 48.90
CA TRP A 27 4.18 -1.54 48.92
C TRP A 27 5.61 -1.27 48.43
N LEU A 28 6.60 -2.07 48.87
CA LEU A 28 7.98 -1.98 48.39
C LEU A 28 8.09 -2.27 46.89
N ARG A 29 7.35 -3.27 46.39
CA ARG A 29 7.33 -3.60 44.96
C ARG A 29 6.71 -2.49 44.12
N ILE A 30 5.60 -1.92 44.58
CA ILE A 30 4.94 -0.79 43.91
C ILE A 30 5.85 0.44 43.91
N ALA A 31 6.46 0.80 45.06
CA ALA A 31 7.40 1.90 45.15
C ALA A 31 8.61 1.71 44.21
N GLY A 32 9.17 0.49 44.16
CA GLY A 32 10.25 0.15 43.23
C GLY A 32 9.86 0.27 41.76
N GLN A 33 8.64 -0.13 41.39
CA GLN A 33 8.12 0.03 40.03
C GLN A 33 7.96 1.50 39.62
N TYR A 34 7.46 2.35 40.53
CA TYR A 34 7.37 3.79 40.26
C TYR A 34 8.75 4.42 40.11
N ILE A 35 9.70 4.10 40.98
CA ILE A 35 11.08 4.62 40.89
C ILE A 35 11.73 4.20 39.57
N ALA A 36 11.59 2.93 39.16
CA ALA A 36 12.11 2.45 37.88
C ALA A 36 11.44 3.15 36.69
N HIS A 37 10.12 3.36 36.74
CA HIS A 37 9.38 4.06 35.68
C HIS A 37 9.86 5.50 35.50
N TYR A 38 10.00 6.26 36.59
CA TYR A 38 10.49 7.63 36.54
C TYR A 38 11.97 7.72 36.14
N ALA A 39 12.82 6.79 36.58
CA ALA A 39 14.22 6.74 36.16
C ALA A 39 14.37 6.54 34.65
N VAL A 40 13.54 5.68 34.04
CA VAL A 40 13.52 5.47 32.58
C VAL A 40 13.05 6.71 31.83
N ILE A 41 12.02 7.40 32.34
CA ILE A 41 11.53 8.65 31.74
C ILE A 41 12.62 9.73 31.77
N ILE A 42 13.29 9.90 32.92
CA ILE A 42 14.37 10.89 33.07
C ILE A 42 15.55 10.55 32.16
N ALA A 43 15.98 9.29 32.10
CA ALA A 43 17.06 8.85 31.22
C ALA A 43 16.72 9.09 29.73
N ARG A 44 15.48 8.76 29.31
CA ARG A 44 15.02 8.96 27.93
C ARG A 44 14.96 10.44 27.54
N ASN A 45 14.42 11.29 28.40
CA ASN A 45 14.35 12.73 28.12
C ASN A 45 15.75 13.38 28.12
N THR A 46 16.64 12.96 29.03
CA THR A 46 18.02 13.46 29.10
C THR A 46 18.82 13.03 27.85
N TRP A 47 18.62 11.81 27.37
CA TRP A 47 19.21 11.31 26.14
C TRP A 47 18.78 12.09 24.89
N ILE A 48 17.51 12.49 24.83
CA ILE A 48 16.99 13.31 23.72
C ILE A 48 17.64 14.71 23.73
N VAL A 49 17.86 15.31 24.90
CA VAL A 49 18.50 16.63 25.00
C VAL A 49 19.99 16.55 24.63
N LEU A 50 20.70 15.53 25.13
CA LEU A 50 22.12 15.31 24.84
C LEU A 50 22.39 15.08 23.34
N THR A 51 21.50 14.38 22.64
CA THR A 51 21.63 14.13 21.19
C THR A 51 21.36 15.37 20.33
N ARG A 52 20.57 16.33 20.83
CA ARG A 52 20.24 17.59 20.12
C ARG A 52 21.23 18.72 20.36
N LEU A 53 21.96 18.67 21.47
CA LEU A 53 22.96 19.68 21.85
C LEU A 53 24.04 19.93 20.77
N PRO A 54 24.70 18.92 20.17
CA PRO A 54 25.71 19.17 19.14
C PRO A 54 25.13 19.80 17.87
N ILE A 55 23.89 19.45 17.50
CA ILE A 55 23.19 20.03 16.34
C ILE A 55 22.92 21.52 16.58
N ALA A 56 22.47 21.86 17.79
CA ALA A 56 22.21 23.26 18.16
C ALA A 56 23.49 24.10 18.15
N VAL A 57 24.57 23.57 18.73
CA VAL A 57 25.88 24.23 18.75
C VAL A 57 26.44 24.42 17.33
N PHE A 58 26.39 23.38 16.50
CA PHE A 58 26.83 23.47 15.11
C PHE A 58 26.02 24.50 14.30
N SER A 59 24.70 24.50 14.46
CA SER A 59 23.81 25.45 13.79
C SER A 59 24.10 26.88 14.22
N PHE A 60 24.33 27.11 15.52
CA PHE A 60 24.72 28.42 16.05
C PHE A 60 26.05 28.91 15.48
N ILE A 61 27.09 28.07 15.46
CA ILE A 61 28.39 28.43 14.90
C ILE A 61 28.28 28.74 13.41
N LYS A 62 27.53 27.91 12.66
CA LYS A 62 27.32 28.11 11.22
C LYS A 62 26.56 29.41 10.91
N ALA A 63 25.59 29.79 11.75
CA ALA A 63 24.88 31.07 11.64
C ALA A 63 25.79 32.27 11.83
N LEU A 64 26.76 32.19 12.76
CA LEU A 64 27.75 33.25 12.92
C LEU A 64 28.75 33.32 11.77
N ALA A 65 29.10 32.17 11.17
CA ALA A 65 30.10 32.09 10.12
C ALA A 65 29.58 32.39 8.70
N SER A 66 28.25 32.34 8.47
CA SER A 66 27.68 32.49 7.13
C SER A 66 26.42 33.36 7.13
N ALA A 67 26.48 34.46 6.37
CA ALA A 67 25.37 35.41 6.24
C ALA A 67 24.12 34.76 5.60
N ASP A 68 24.29 33.97 4.55
CA ASP A 68 23.19 33.30 3.83
C ASP A 68 22.39 32.36 4.75
N TYR A 69 23.07 31.65 5.65
CA TYR A 69 22.40 30.74 6.59
C TYR A 69 21.68 31.50 7.72
N ALA A 70 22.24 32.64 8.16
CA ALA A 70 21.58 33.50 9.14
C ALA A 70 20.29 34.11 8.58
N ASP A 71 20.29 34.55 7.32
CA ASP A 71 19.10 35.06 6.64
C ASP A 71 18.02 33.99 6.47
N LEU A 72 18.42 32.75 6.14
CA LEU A 72 17.52 31.60 6.09
C LEU A 72 16.87 31.31 7.46
N LEU A 73 17.64 31.34 8.55
CA LEU A 73 17.07 31.14 9.89
C LEU A 73 16.13 32.29 10.30
N ARG A 74 16.44 33.52 9.90
CA ARG A 74 15.61 34.70 10.16
C ARG A 74 14.27 34.61 9.44
N THR A 75 14.24 34.18 8.18
CA THR A 75 12.98 33.99 7.44
C THR A 75 12.15 32.86 8.02
N LEU A 76 12.77 31.71 8.32
CA LEU A 76 12.07 30.59 8.96
C LEU A 76 11.48 30.95 10.33
N TYR A 77 12.19 31.75 11.13
CA TYR A 77 11.72 32.21 12.44
C TYR A 77 10.62 33.28 12.33
N ALA A 78 10.77 34.26 11.43
CA ALA A 78 9.79 35.33 11.23
C ALA A 78 8.46 34.82 10.67
N ASP A 79 8.51 33.83 9.77
CA ASP A 79 7.32 33.28 9.12
C ASP A 79 6.70 32.10 9.89
N ASN A 80 7.25 31.73 11.05
CA ASN A 80 6.80 30.63 11.92
C ASN A 80 6.59 29.29 11.16
N ILE A 81 7.44 29.03 10.16
CA ILE A 81 7.35 27.83 9.31
C ILE A 81 8.12 26.69 9.97
N SER A 82 7.39 25.73 10.53
CA SER A 82 7.97 24.58 11.26
C SER A 82 8.50 23.45 10.37
N THR A 83 8.81 23.70 9.11
CA THR A 83 9.26 22.67 8.15
C THR A 83 10.51 23.11 7.40
N ILE A 84 11.63 22.46 7.71
CA ILE A 84 12.89 22.59 6.98
C ILE A 84 12.73 21.82 5.65
N ASN A 85 12.05 22.41 4.69
CA ASN A 85 12.05 21.96 3.29
C ASN A 85 12.28 23.18 2.40
N ALA A 86 13.48 23.76 2.48
CA ALA A 86 13.96 24.71 1.49
C ALA A 86 15.50 24.75 1.49
N LEU A 87 16.12 23.61 1.13
CA LEU A 87 17.30 23.68 0.25
C LEU A 87 16.77 23.97 -1.16
N PRO A 88 17.52 24.67 -2.03
CA PRO A 88 17.05 25.04 -3.36
C PRO A 88 16.59 23.78 -4.07
N SER A 89 15.30 23.73 -4.39
CA SER A 89 14.65 22.60 -4.99
C SER A 89 15.27 22.39 -6.37
N VAL A 90 16.10 21.36 -6.52
CA VAL A 90 16.14 20.63 -7.79
C VAL A 90 14.70 20.24 -8.05
N THR A 91 14.12 20.81 -9.10
CA THR A 91 12.74 20.62 -9.58
C THR A 91 12.31 19.16 -9.44
N SER A 92 11.71 18.80 -8.31
CA SER A 92 10.77 17.70 -8.24
C SER A 92 9.45 18.30 -8.67
N ALA A 93 9.07 18.05 -9.91
CA ALA A 93 7.72 18.26 -10.38
C ALA A 93 6.78 17.57 -9.38
N ALA A 94 6.06 18.36 -8.58
CA ALA A 94 5.03 17.84 -7.71
C ALA A 94 4.02 17.12 -8.60
N LEU A 95 3.87 15.81 -8.39
CA LEU A 95 2.75 15.03 -8.91
C LEU A 95 1.48 15.71 -8.41
N GLN A 96 0.85 16.52 -9.25
CA GLN A 96 -0.45 17.07 -8.95
C GLN A 96 -1.43 15.91 -8.79
N PRO A 97 -2.36 15.95 -7.82
CA PRO A 97 -3.42 14.96 -7.75
C PRO A 97 -4.22 15.05 -9.04
N SER A 98 -4.08 14.04 -9.89
CA SER A 98 -4.84 13.90 -11.11
C SER A 98 -6.32 13.84 -10.73
N SER A 99 -7.10 14.82 -11.20
CA SER A 99 -8.55 14.81 -11.05
C SER A 99 -9.10 13.53 -11.68
N LEU A 100 -9.93 12.78 -10.94
CA LEU A 100 -10.61 11.60 -11.47
C LEU A 100 -11.49 12.04 -12.65
N GLN A 101 -11.12 11.60 -13.84
CA GLN A 101 -11.86 11.89 -15.07
C GLN A 101 -12.81 10.73 -15.34
N GLN A 102 -14.08 11.03 -15.58
CA GLN A 102 -15.08 10.02 -15.93
C GLN A 102 -14.66 9.33 -17.24
N SER A 103 -14.67 7.99 -17.26
CA SER A 103 -14.31 7.22 -18.45
C SER A 103 -15.29 7.46 -19.59
N GLN A 104 -14.85 7.30 -20.84
CA GLN A 104 -15.74 7.23 -21.99
C GLN A 104 -16.16 5.76 -22.20
N PRO A 105 -17.36 5.34 -21.76
CA PRO A 105 -17.75 3.93 -21.71
C PRO A 105 -17.98 3.33 -23.10
N ASP A 106 -18.28 4.16 -24.11
CA ASP A 106 -18.71 3.74 -25.45
C ASP A 106 -17.69 2.84 -26.15
N SER A 107 -16.40 3.20 -26.13
CA SER A 107 -15.33 2.39 -26.74
C SER A 107 -15.15 1.04 -26.02
N ALA A 108 -15.39 1.00 -24.71
CA ALA A 108 -15.31 -0.24 -23.94
C ALA A 108 -16.49 -1.17 -24.27
N LEU A 109 -17.71 -0.62 -24.36
CA LEU A 109 -18.89 -1.37 -24.78
C LEU A 109 -18.77 -1.86 -26.23
N LEU A 110 -18.21 -1.05 -27.12
CA LEU A 110 -17.93 -1.44 -28.50
C LEU A 110 -16.97 -2.63 -28.56
N LEU A 111 -15.83 -2.56 -27.85
CA LEU A 111 -14.87 -3.66 -27.80
C LEU A 111 -15.52 -4.93 -27.21
N LEU A 112 -16.32 -4.79 -26.16
CA LEU A 112 -17.04 -5.90 -25.54
C LEU A 112 -18.04 -6.54 -26.52
N GLY A 113 -18.76 -5.74 -27.30
CA GLY A 113 -19.65 -6.22 -28.36
C GLY A 113 -18.91 -6.97 -29.47
N LEU A 114 -17.70 -6.52 -29.85
CA LEU A 114 -16.85 -7.24 -30.81
C LEU A 114 -16.40 -8.60 -30.26
N LEU A 115 -15.95 -8.64 -29.00
CA LEU A 115 -15.57 -9.88 -28.32
C LEU A 115 -16.75 -10.85 -28.21
N GLN A 116 -17.95 -10.35 -27.93
CA GLN A 116 -19.16 -11.17 -27.92
C GLN A 116 -19.49 -11.73 -29.30
N LYS A 117 -19.47 -10.88 -30.33
CA LYS A 117 -19.82 -11.29 -31.71
C LYS A 117 -18.90 -12.40 -32.25
N GLU A 118 -17.60 -12.29 -32.04
CA GLU A 118 -16.62 -13.23 -32.61
C GLU A 118 -16.26 -14.38 -31.67
N GLY A 119 -16.32 -14.16 -30.36
CA GLY A 119 -15.82 -15.09 -29.35
C GLY A 119 -16.86 -15.59 -28.36
N ARG A 120 -18.11 -15.10 -28.37
CA ARG A 120 -19.14 -15.41 -27.36
C ARG A 120 -18.65 -15.19 -25.93
N PHE A 121 -17.82 -14.17 -25.74
CA PHE A 121 -17.11 -13.93 -24.49
C PHE A 121 -18.06 -13.69 -23.31
N VAL A 122 -19.11 -12.90 -23.50
CA VAL A 122 -20.08 -12.59 -22.45
C VAL A 122 -20.90 -13.83 -22.12
N ASP A 123 -21.35 -14.59 -23.13
CA ASP A 123 -22.07 -15.86 -22.90
C ASP A 123 -21.22 -16.83 -22.06
N PHE A 124 -19.95 -17.00 -22.43
CA PHE A 124 -19.04 -17.92 -21.76
C PHE A 124 -18.83 -17.56 -20.28
N LEU A 125 -18.76 -16.27 -19.94
CA LEU A 125 -18.59 -15.82 -18.56
C LEU A 125 -19.89 -15.86 -17.74
N GLN A 126 -21.05 -15.78 -18.39
CA GLN A 126 -22.36 -15.84 -17.73
C GLN A 126 -22.86 -17.28 -17.54
N GLU A 127 -22.28 -18.24 -18.25
CA GLU A 127 -22.59 -19.66 -18.12
C GLU A 127 -22.09 -20.22 -16.78
N ASP A 128 -22.94 -20.99 -16.08
CA ASP A 128 -22.51 -21.73 -14.89
C ASP A 128 -21.79 -23.02 -15.31
N ILE A 129 -20.46 -22.97 -15.26
CA ILE A 129 -19.62 -24.09 -15.69
C ILE A 129 -19.43 -25.19 -14.63
N THR A 130 -20.00 -25.05 -13.43
CA THR A 130 -19.69 -25.91 -12.26
C THR A 130 -19.93 -27.40 -12.50
N ASN A 131 -20.91 -27.75 -13.34
CA ASN A 131 -21.31 -29.13 -13.60
C ASN A 131 -20.78 -29.71 -14.92
N TYR A 132 -19.97 -28.94 -15.66
CA TYR A 132 -19.39 -29.42 -16.92
C TYR A 132 -18.07 -30.15 -16.67
N ALA A 133 -17.77 -31.15 -17.52
CA ALA A 133 -16.49 -31.81 -17.48
C ALA A 133 -15.39 -30.91 -18.05
N ASP A 134 -14.15 -31.06 -17.55
CA ASP A 134 -12.98 -30.31 -18.02
C ASP A 134 -12.78 -30.39 -19.55
N GLN A 135 -13.14 -31.53 -20.15
CA GLN A 135 -13.06 -31.73 -21.60
C GLN A 135 -14.01 -30.80 -22.36
N ASP A 136 -15.25 -30.64 -21.87
CA ASP A 136 -16.27 -29.80 -22.50
C ASP A 136 -15.93 -28.32 -22.30
N ILE A 137 -15.51 -27.94 -21.09
CA ILE A 137 -15.00 -26.60 -20.80
C ILE A 137 -13.81 -26.29 -21.70
N GLY A 138 -12.85 -27.21 -21.82
CA GLY A 138 -11.68 -27.04 -22.68
C GLY A 138 -12.02 -26.95 -24.16
N ALA A 139 -13.08 -27.62 -24.63
CA ALA A 139 -13.56 -27.49 -26.01
C ALA A 139 -14.15 -26.10 -26.25
N ALA A 140 -15.06 -25.66 -25.38
CA ALA A 140 -15.68 -24.33 -25.45
C ALA A 140 -14.65 -23.21 -25.32
N ALA A 141 -13.74 -23.30 -24.35
CA ALA A 141 -12.71 -22.30 -24.09
C ALA A 141 -11.77 -22.12 -25.30
N ARG A 142 -11.46 -23.16 -26.06
CA ARG A 142 -10.65 -23.03 -27.30
C ARG A 142 -11.37 -22.21 -28.36
N VAL A 143 -12.68 -22.40 -28.55
CA VAL A 143 -13.49 -21.63 -29.50
C VAL A 143 -13.54 -20.16 -29.08
N VAL A 144 -13.86 -19.90 -27.82
CA VAL A 144 -13.92 -18.54 -27.24
C VAL A 144 -12.56 -17.85 -27.36
N HIS A 145 -11.48 -18.54 -26.97
CA HIS A 145 -10.12 -18.02 -27.06
C HIS A 145 -9.76 -17.63 -28.49
N GLN A 146 -10.03 -18.48 -29.49
CA GLN A 146 -9.73 -18.17 -30.88
C GLN A 146 -10.51 -16.96 -31.40
N GLY A 147 -11.79 -16.84 -31.04
CA GLY A 147 -12.63 -15.69 -31.40
C GLY A 147 -12.13 -14.39 -30.77
N CYS A 148 -11.90 -14.38 -29.45
CA CYS A 148 -11.36 -13.23 -28.74
C CYS A 148 -9.97 -12.84 -29.27
N GLN A 149 -9.10 -13.82 -29.53
CA GLN A 149 -7.77 -13.56 -30.11
C GLN A 149 -7.86 -12.89 -31.49
N ARG A 150 -8.84 -13.26 -32.32
CA ARG A 150 -9.07 -12.63 -33.63
C ARG A 150 -9.43 -11.15 -33.47
N VAL A 151 -10.37 -10.84 -32.58
CA VAL A 151 -10.78 -9.45 -32.27
C VAL A 151 -9.59 -8.63 -31.80
N LEU A 152 -8.81 -9.14 -30.84
CA LEU A 152 -7.63 -8.43 -30.33
C LEU A 152 -6.63 -8.15 -31.45
N ARG A 153 -6.31 -9.13 -32.30
CA ARG A 153 -5.36 -8.95 -33.42
C ARG A 153 -5.85 -8.00 -34.51
N GLN A 154 -7.17 -7.92 -34.72
CA GLN A 154 -7.75 -7.04 -35.73
C GLN A 154 -7.79 -5.57 -35.28
N HIS A 155 -7.97 -5.34 -33.98
CA HIS A 155 -8.27 -4.01 -33.45
C HIS A 155 -7.19 -3.43 -32.55
N LEU A 156 -6.24 -4.24 -32.07
CA LEU A 156 -5.20 -3.80 -31.14
C LEU A 156 -3.83 -4.33 -31.57
N GLU A 157 -2.83 -3.46 -31.48
CA GLU A 157 -1.43 -3.87 -31.50
C GLU A 157 -0.95 -4.01 -30.06
N ILE A 158 -0.74 -5.24 -29.60
CA ILE A 158 -0.33 -5.53 -28.22
C ILE A 158 1.09 -6.07 -28.22
N GLN A 159 1.96 -5.42 -27.45
CA GLN A 159 3.37 -5.77 -27.31
C GLN A 159 3.73 -5.90 -25.83
N PRO A 160 4.77 -6.68 -25.49
CA PRO A 160 5.23 -6.72 -24.11
C PRO A 160 5.81 -5.37 -23.70
N VAL A 161 5.77 -5.06 -22.40
CA VAL A 161 6.44 -3.85 -21.88
C VAL A 161 7.95 -4.08 -21.83
N PHE A 162 8.37 -5.31 -21.52
CA PHE A 162 9.75 -5.75 -21.54
C PHE A 162 9.95 -6.88 -22.56
N ASP A 163 10.93 -6.74 -23.45
CA ASP A 163 11.24 -7.77 -24.45
C ASP A 163 11.94 -9.00 -23.86
N GLN A 164 12.50 -8.87 -22.66
CA GLN A 164 13.19 -9.95 -21.98
C GLN A 164 12.20 -11.04 -21.53
N PRO A 165 12.60 -12.33 -21.54
CA PRO A 165 11.76 -13.40 -21.01
C PRO A 165 11.59 -13.26 -19.49
N GLU A 166 10.49 -13.81 -18.99
CA GLU A 166 10.24 -13.93 -17.55
C GLU A 166 11.36 -14.72 -16.89
N GLY A 167 11.76 -14.30 -15.69
CA GLY A 167 12.94 -14.79 -14.97
C GLY A 167 14.25 -14.05 -15.31
N SER A 168 14.28 -13.20 -16.33
CA SER A 168 15.49 -12.44 -16.66
C SER A 168 15.87 -11.45 -15.56
N PRO A 169 17.16 -11.27 -15.24
CA PRO A 169 17.59 -10.26 -14.30
C PRO A 169 17.27 -8.86 -14.86
N ILE A 170 16.70 -8.01 -14.02
CA ILE A 170 16.35 -6.64 -14.37
C ILE A 170 16.77 -5.68 -13.26
N THR A 171 17.23 -4.50 -13.67
CA THR A 171 17.52 -3.38 -12.78
C THR A 171 16.50 -2.28 -13.04
N LEU A 172 15.78 -1.87 -12.01
CA LEU A 172 14.90 -0.71 -12.05
C LEU A 172 15.67 0.49 -11.52
N GLU A 173 16.07 1.35 -12.44
CA GLU A 173 16.83 2.56 -12.13
C GLU A 173 16.00 3.60 -11.39
N ARG A 174 16.70 4.58 -10.79
CA ARG A 174 16.02 5.74 -10.21
C ARG A 174 15.23 6.48 -11.28
N GLY A 175 13.96 6.77 -10.98
CA GLY A 175 13.05 7.44 -11.92
C GLY A 175 12.32 6.49 -12.88
N PHE A 176 12.29 5.18 -12.60
CA PHE A 176 11.41 4.26 -13.34
C PHE A 176 9.94 4.70 -13.23
N ASP A 177 9.15 4.43 -14.28
CA ASP A 177 7.73 4.79 -14.34
C ASP A 177 6.87 3.78 -13.56
N PRO A 178 6.26 4.17 -12.42
CA PRO A 178 5.42 3.27 -11.62
C PRO A 178 4.09 2.91 -12.28
N ALA A 179 3.67 3.63 -13.33
CA ALA A 179 2.49 3.27 -14.14
C ALA A 179 2.78 2.11 -15.10
N VAL A 180 4.05 1.89 -15.44
CA VAL A 180 4.50 0.88 -16.40
C VAL A 180 5.08 -0.35 -15.69
N VAL A 181 5.75 -0.13 -14.56
CA VAL A 181 6.45 -1.19 -13.83
C VAL A 181 6.09 -1.12 -12.36
N ARG A 182 5.64 -2.25 -11.82
CA ARG A 182 5.34 -2.40 -10.39
C ARG A 182 6.37 -3.32 -9.74
N PRO A 183 7.31 -2.78 -8.95
CA PRO A 183 8.19 -3.60 -8.12
C PRO A 183 7.37 -4.43 -7.14
N THR A 184 7.69 -5.72 -7.01
CA THR A 184 7.06 -6.63 -6.05
C THR A 184 8.11 -7.32 -5.20
N GLY A 185 7.80 -7.61 -3.93
CA GLY A 185 8.72 -8.24 -2.98
C GLY A 185 9.31 -7.25 -1.97
N GLN A 186 10.52 -7.51 -1.49
CA GLN A 186 11.18 -6.67 -0.49
C GLN A 186 11.86 -5.46 -1.15
N VAL A 187 11.08 -4.40 -1.35
CA VAL A 187 11.52 -3.12 -1.92
C VAL A 187 11.91 -2.20 -0.77
N VAL A 188 13.16 -2.26 -0.32
CA VAL A 188 13.69 -1.44 0.78
C VAL A 188 14.82 -0.56 0.24
N GLY A 189 14.84 0.70 0.66
CA GLY A 189 15.82 1.69 0.21
C GLY A 189 15.42 2.38 -1.09
N ASP A 190 16.34 3.16 -1.64
CA ASP A 190 16.15 3.87 -2.90
C ASP A 190 16.63 3.01 -4.09
N PRO A 191 16.08 3.21 -5.30
CA PRO A 191 16.62 2.62 -6.51
C PRO A 191 18.12 2.93 -6.70
N PRO A 192 18.88 2.05 -7.38
CA PRO A 192 18.39 0.97 -8.25
C PRO A 192 17.90 -0.27 -7.50
N PHE A 193 16.78 -0.84 -7.95
CA PHE A 193 16.29 -2.13 -7.47
C PHE A 193 16.73 -3.24 -8.41
N HIS A 194 17.25 -4.34 -7.87
CA HIS A 194 17.65 -5.51 -8.63
C HIS A 194 16.71 -6.68 -8.35
N GLY A 195 16.26 -7.35 -9.40
CA GLY A 195 15.37 -8.50 -9.28
C GLY A 195 15.27 -9.30 -10.58
N ALA A 196 14.28 -10.17 -10.64
CA ALA A 196 13.93 -10.90 -11.85
C ALA A 196 12.58 -10.42 -12.39
N LEU A 197 12.46 -10.31 -13.71
CA LEU A 197 11.21 -9.96 -14.37
C LEU A 197 10.18 -11.08 -14.16
N VAL A 198 9.15 -10.86 -13.34
CA VAL A 198 8.14 -11.90 -13.05
C VAL A 198 7.14 -12.05 -14.20
N HIS A 199 6.69 -10.93 -14.75
CA HIS A 199 5.79 -10.90 -15.90
C HIS A 199 6.19 -9.71 -16.78
N ARG A 200 6.28 -9.94 -18.10
CA ARG A 200 6.77 -8.95 -19.06
C ARG A 200 5.86 -7.73 -19.28
N GLY A 201 4.64 -7.79 -18.74
CA GLY A 201 3.60 -6.80 -18.94
C GLY A 201 3.06 -6.82 -20.38
N TRP A 202 1.97 -6.08 -20.60
CA TRP A 202 1.40 -5.89 -21.93
C TRP A 202 1.06 -4.42 -22.11
N ARG A 203 1.34 -3.90 -23.31
CA ARG A 203 1.04 -2.54 -23.72
C ARG A 203 0.33 -2.59 -25.06
N ALA A 204 -0.78 -1.87 -25.18
CA ALA A 204 -1.34 -1.56 -26.48
C ALA A 204 -0.54 -0.39 -27.10
N THR A 205 0.11 -0.62 -28.24
CA THR A 205 0.85 0.41 -28.99
C THR A 205 -0.05 1.14 -29.97
N ALA A 206 -1.11 0.49 -30.44
CA ALA A 206 -2.13 1.08 -31.30
C ALA A 206 -3.52 0.48 -31.04
N VAL A 207 -4.56 1.29 -31.27
CA VAL A 207 -5.97 0.91 -31.13
C VAL A 207 -6.75 1.37 -32.37
N HIS A 208 -7.39 0.41 -33.03
CA HIS A 208 -8.13 0.59 -34.29
C HIS A 208 -9.54 0.00 -34.16
N LEU A 209 -10.43 0.69 -33.45
CA LEU A 209 -11.83 0.29 -33.32
C LEU A 209 -12.65 0.72 -34.55
N PRO A 210 -13.68 -0.05 -34.93
CA PRO A 210 -14.55 0.31 -36.05
C PRO A 210 -15.38 1.56 -35.71
N GLN A 211 -15.69 2.35 -36.73
CA GLN A 211 -16.62 3.48 -36.56
C GLN A 211 -18.04 2.97 -36.40
N VAL A 212 -18.80 3.59 -35.50
CA VAL A 212 -20.20 3.21 -35.21
C VAL A 212 -21.11 4.36 -35.58
N ALA A 213 -22.24 4.04 -36.21
CA ALA A 213 -23.28 5.02 -36.50
C ALA A 213 -23.87 5.58 -35.19
N VAL A 214 -24.12 6.89 -35.14
CA VAL A 214 -24.66 7.60 -33.96
C VAL A 214 -26.01 7.00 -33.49
N SER A 215 -26.78 6.40 -34.40
CA SER A 215 -28.08 5.80 -34.09
C SER A 215 -27.99 4.43 -33.42
N ARG A 216 -26.81 3.83 -33.30
CA ARG A 216 -26.66 2.49 -32.71
C ARG A 216 -26.47 2.61 -31.20
N ASP A 217 -27.35 1.94 -30.46
CA ASP A 217 -27.20 1.77 -29.02
C ASP A 217 -26.07 0.77 -28.72
N LEU A 218 -24.99 1.24 -28.09
CA LEU A 218 -23.84 0.44 -27.69
C LEU A 218 -24.07 -0.35 -26.40
N HIS A 219 -25.12 -0.06 -25.64
CA HIS A 219 -25.51 -0.85 -24.48
C HIS A 219 -26.07 -2.22 -24.88
N VAL A 220 -26.52 -2.38 -26.12
CA VAL A 220 -26.92 -3.67 -26.71
C VAL A 220 -25.70 -4.35 -27.32
N LEU A 221 -25.02 -5.17 -26.51
CA LEU A 221 -23.80 -5.88 -26.91
C LEU A 221 -24.05 -6.94 -27.99
N ALA A 222 -25.19 -7.62 -27.91
CA ALA A 222 -25.70 -8.56 -28.90
C ALA A 222 -27.23 -8.48 -28.93
N ALA A 223 -27.83 -8.53 -30.11
CA ALA A 223 -29.28 -8.54 -30.26
C ALA A 223 -29.85 -9.92 -29.89
N ALA A 224 -31.06 -9.95 -29.32
CA ALA A 224 -31.77 -11.20 -29.10
C ALA A 224 -32.29 -11.75 -30.45
N GLU A 225 -32.10 -13.05 -30.67
CA GLU A 225 -32.60 -13.75 -31.85
C GLU A 225 -33.92 -14.45 -31.50
N VAL A 226 -34.95 -14.27 -32.34
CA VAL A 226 -36.30 -14.85 -32.15
C VAL A 226 -36.69 -15.60 -33.42
N GLU A 227 -36.98 -16.89 -33.29
CA GLU A 227 -37.51 -17.73 -34.38
C GLU A 227 -39.04 -17.57 -34.47
N LEU A 228 -39.59 -17.49 -35.69
CA LEU A 228 -41.01 -17.32 -35.99
C LEU A 228 -41.54 -18.47 -36.86
#